data_AF-A0A5C7PHP4-F1
#
_entry.id   AF-A0A5C7PHP4-F1
#
_cell.length_a   1.000
_cell.length_b   1.000
_cell.length_c   1.000
_cell.angle_alpha   90.00
_cell.angle_beta   90.00
_cell.angle_gamma   90.00
#
_symmetry.space_group_name_H-M   'P 1'
#
loop_
_entity.id
_entity.type
_entity.pdbx_description
1 polymer ?
#
loop_
_entity_poly.entity_id
_entity_poly.type
_entity_poly.pdbx_seq_one_letter_code
_entity_poly.pdbx_strand_id
1 'polypeptide(L)' 'MNVLLHPRRLRPLPSAIGEEFAISTAHELVGLYNSLRRAGGVPAHELEAAREAAARWCRRAGLTFNPDEETP' A
#
# COMPACT_ATOMS: atom_id res chain seq x y z
N MET A 1 -36.45 -6.94 20.17
CA MET A 1 -35.30 -7.31 21.02
C MET A 1 -34.08 -6.56 20.48
N ASN A 2 -33.71 -5.43 21.08
CA ASN A 2 -32.62 -4.58 20.60
C ASN A 2 -31.30 -5.07 21.19
N VAL A 3 -30.40 -5.61 20.35
CA VAL A 3 -29.06 -6.01 20.76
C VAL A 3 -28.15 -4.78 20.69
N LEU A 4 -27.85 -4.21 21.86
CA LEU A 4 -26.82 -3.17 22.02
C LEU A 4 -25.44 -3.82 21.86
N LEU A 5 -24.83 -3.69 20.68
CA LEU A 5 -23.43 -4.06 20.47
C LEU A 5 -22.53 -2.94 21.00
N HIS A 6 -21.84 -3.19 22.11
CA HIS A 6 -20.80 -2.26 22.60
C HIS A 6 -19.69 -2.08 21.56
N PRO A 7 -19.15 -0.86 21.39
CA PRO A 7 -18.05 -0.62 20.47
C PRO A 7 -16.83 -1.44 20.92
N ARG A 8 -16.55 -2.52 20.20
CA ARG A 8 -15.36 -3.34 20.42
C ARG A 8 -14.16 -2.47 20.06
N ARG A 9 -13.40 -2.05 21.07
CA ARG A 9 -12.05 -1.50 20.88
C ARG A 9 -11.26 -2.53 20.09
N LEU A 10 -10.97 -2.21 18.83
CA LEU A 10 -10.07 -2.99 18.00
C LEU A 10 -8.73 -3.03 18.74
N ARG A 11 -8.31 -4.23 19.14
CA ARG A 11 -6.97 -4.39 19.73
C ARG A 11 -5.96 -4.06 18.63
N PRO A 12 -4.84 -3.39 18.94
CA PRO A 12 -3.76 -3.23 18.00
C PRO A 12 -3.36 -4.61 17.48
N LEU A 13 -3.24 -4.75 16.16
CA LEU A 13 -2.68 -5.97 15.58
C LEU A 13 -1.26 -6.18 16.16
N PRO A 14 -0.86 -7.43 16.42
CA PRO A 14 0.53 -7.74 16.77
C PRO A 14 1.47 -7.10 15.75
N SER A 15 2.53 -6.43 16.21
CA SER A 15 3.44 -5.65 15.36
C SER A 15 3.99 -6.47 14.19
N ALA A 16 4.32 -7.74 14.41
CA ALA A 16 4.80 -8.65 13.37
C ALA A 16 3.80 -8.86 12.21
N ILE A 17 2.50 -9.00 12.52
CA ILE A 17 1.45 -9.13 11.48
C ILE A 17 1.28 -7.80 10.75
N GLY A 18 1.38 -6.68 11.46
CA GLY A 18 1.30 -5.33 10.88
C GLY A 18 2.49 -5.01 9.96
N GLU A 19 3.68 -5.50 10.29
CA GLU A 19 4.91 -5.34 9.51
C GLU A 19 4.90 -6.21 8.25
N GLU A 20 4.59 -7.50 8.37
CA GLU A 20 4.50 -8.41 7.21
C GLU A 20 3.43 -7.93 6.22
N PHE A 21 2.27 -7.52 6.73
CA PHE A 21 1.21 -6.93 5.91
C PHE A 21 1.66 -5.63 5.23
N ALA A 22 2.40 -4.77 5.93
CA ALA A 22 2.91 -3.53 5.33
C ALA A 22 3.92 -3.80 4.21
N ILE A 23 4.79 -4.80 4.38
CA ILE A 23 5.77 -5.22 3.38
C ILE A 23 5.07 -5.80 2.15
N SER A 24 4.11 -6.73 2.33
CA SER A 24 3.41 -7.33 1.19
C SER A 24 2.62 -6.28 0.41
N THR A 25 1.90 -5.41 1.12
CA THR A 25 1.13 -4.32 0.51
C THR A 25 2.03 -3.34 -0.24
N ALA A 26 3.21 -3.03 0.31
CA ALA A 26 4.18 -2.16 -0.36
C ALA A 26 4.63 -2.77 -1.70
N HIS A 27 5.00 -4.06 -1.73
CA HIS A 27 5.41 -4.74 -2.96
C HIS A 27 4.29 -4.78 -4.02
N GLU A 28 3.06 -5.10 -3.61
CA GLU A 28 1.91 -5.13 -4.53
C GLU A 28 1.67 -3.76 -5.17
N LEU A 29 1.71 -2.67 -4.39
CA LEU A 29 1.48 -1.32 -4.90
C LEU A 29 2.63 -0.83 -5.79
N VAL A 30 3.87 -1.20 -5.50
CA VAL A 30 5.00 -0.93 -6.40
C VAL A 30 4.82 -1.68 -7.73
N GLY A 31 4.39 -2.94 -7.69
CA GLY A 31 4.10 -3.72 -8.90
C GLY A 31 2.95 -3.12 -9.72
N LEU A 32 1.89 -2.66 -9.06
CA LEU A 32 0.78 -1.96 -9.70
C LEU A 32 1.23 -0.66 -10.36
N TYR A 33 1.96 0.19 -9.64
CA TYR A 33 2.50 1.45 -10.17
C TYR A 33 3.33 1.21 -11.43
N ASN A 34 4.24 0.24 -11.40
CA ASN A 34 5.07 -0.10 -12.56
C ASN A 34 4.24 -0.62 -13.73
N SER A 35 3.20 -1.42 -13.47
CA SER A 35 2.30 -1.93 -14.49
C SER A 35 1.52 -0.78 -15.16
N LEU A 36 0.98 0.15 -14.36
CA LEU A 36 0.29 1.35 -14.85
C LEU A 36 1.22 2.25 -15.67
N ARG A 37 2.46 2.46 -15.20
CA ARG A 37 3.49 3.23 -15.90
C ARG A 37 3.79 2.65 -17.29
N ARG A 38 3.83 1.31 -17.42
CA ARG A 38 4.14 0.61 -18.68
C ARG A 38 2.94 0.46 -19.62
N ALA A 39 1.71 0.41 -19.10
CA ALA A 39 0.51 0.12 -19.90
C ALA A 39 0.24 1.19 -20.98
N GLY A 40 0.70 2.43 -20.80
CA GLY A 40 0.41 3.54 -21.70
C GLY A 40 -1.06 3.97 -21.66
N GLY A 41 -1.33 5.27 -21.76
CA GLY A 41 -2.71 5.79 -21.72
C GLY A 41 -3.36 5.83 -20.33
N VAL A 42 -2.63 5.52 -19.27
CA VAL A 42 -3.07 5.76 -17.89
C VAL A 42 -3.12 7.26 -17.62
N PRO A 43 -4.23 7.81 -17.11
CA PRO A 43 -4.31 9.22 -16.73
C PRO A 43 -3.23 9.60 -15.71
N ALA A 44 -2.61 10.77 -15.87
CA ALA A 44 -1.52 11.21 -15.00
C ALA A 44 -1.90 11.23 -13.50
N HIS A 45 -3.15 11.57 -13.18
CA HIS A 45 -3.63 11.60 -11.80
C HIS A 45 -3.78 10.20 -11.17
N GLU A 46 -4.10 9.18 -11.96
CA GLU A 46 -4.15 7.79 -11.47
C GLU A 46 -2.75 7.25 -11.23
N LEU A 47 -1.81 7.59 -12.12
CA LEU A 47 -0.40 7.23 -11.96
C LEU A 47 0.20 7.90 -10.71
N GLU A 48 -0.13 9.17 -10.45
CA GLU A 48 0.30 9.87 -9.24
C GLU A 48 -0.34 9.26 -7.98
N ALA A 49 -1.63 8.94 -8.01
CA ALA A 49 -2.29 8.28 -6.88
C ALA A 49 -1.67 6.92 -6.56
N ALA A 50 -1.31 6.13 -7.58
CA ALA A 50 -0.59 4.86 -7.41
C ALA A 50 0.81 5.08 -6.83
N ARG A 51 1.53 6.10 -7.31
CA ARG A 51 2.86 6.49 -6.82
C ARG A 51 2.81 6.87 -5.34
N GLU A 52 1.87 7.72 -4.95
CA GLU A 52 1.68 8.14 -3.56
C GLU A 52 1.30 6.97 -2.64
N ALA A 53 0.42 6.08 -3.13
CA ALA A 53 0.02 4.89 -2.40
C ALA A 53 1.22 3.96 -2.14
N ALA A 54 2.01 3.66 -3.17
CA ALA A 54 3.22 2.86 -3.05
C ALA A 54 4.23 3.50 -2.08
N ALA A 55 4.54 4.78 -2.26
CA ALA A 55 5.47 5.53 -1.40
C ALA A 55 5.05 5.52 0.09
N ARG A 56 3.74 5.66 0.37
CA ARG A 56 3.20 5.62 1.72
C ARG A 56 3.40 4.25 2.37
N TRP A 57 3.12 3.17 1.64
CA TRP A 57 3.26 1.81 2.17
C TRP A 57 4.71 1.37 2.29
N CYS A 58 5.59 1.75 1.35
CA CYS A 58 7.03 1.54 1.49
C CYS A 58 7.57 2.22 2.75
N ARG A 59 7.21 3.49 3.01
CA ARG A 59 7.59 4.18 4.27
C ARG A 59 7.10 3.45 5.50
N ARG A 60 5.87 2.93 5.48
CA ARG A 60 5.29 2.16 6.59
C ARG A 60 6.01 0.83 6.83
N ALA A 61 6.51 0.22 5.76
CA ALA A 61 7.27 -1.02 5.78
C ALA A 61 8.78 -0.82 6.04
N GLY A 62 9.27 0.43 6.14
CA GLY A 62 10.70 0.72 6.25
C GLY A 62 11.48 0.50 4.95
N LEU A 63 10.80 0.47 3.80
CA LEU A 63 11.37 0.28 2.47
C LEU A 63 11.60 1.61 1.76
N THR A 64 12.64 1.67 0.93
CA THR A 64 12.84 2.78 0.00
C THR A 64 12.02 2.55 -1.27
N PHE A 65 11.18 3.51 -1.64
CA PHE A 65 10.48 3.50 -2.91
C PHE A 65 11.22 4.36 -3.93
N ASN A 66 11.67 3.75 -5.02
CA ASN A 66 12.32 4.44 -6.14
C ASN A 66 11.45 4.25 -7.41
N PRO A 67 10.63 5.25 -7.78
CA PRO A 67 9.70 5.13 -8.91
C PRO A 67 10.41 5.04 -10.28
N ASP A 68 11.66 5.50 -10.35
CA ASP A 68 12.47 5.53 -11.57
C ASP A 68 13.39 4.29 -11.70
N GLU A 69 13.44 3.45 -10.68
CA GLU A 69 14.19 2.20 -10.72
C GLU A 69 13.43 1.18 -11.56
N GLU A 70 13.97 0.87 -12.74
CA GLU A 70 13.53 -0.31 -13.48
C GLU A 70 13.89 -1.53 -12.66
N THR A 71 12.89 -2.11 -11.99
CA THR A 71 13.02 -3.44 -11.42
C THR A 71 13.31 -4.40 -12.59
N PRO A 72 14.47 -5.09 -12.59
CA PRO A 72 14.92 -5.92 -13.71
C PRO A 72 13.99 -7.10 -13.99
#